data_AF-A0A267DKC8-F1
#
_entry.id   AF-A0A267DKC8-F1
#
_cell.length_a   1.000
_cell.length_b   1.000
_cell.length_c   1.000
_cell.angle_alpha   90.00
_cell.angle_beta   90.00
_cell.angle_gamma   90.00
#
_symmetry.space_group_name_H-M   'P 1'
#
loop_
_entity.id
_entity.type
_entity.pdbx_description
1 polymer ?
#
loop_
_entity_poly.entity_id
_entity_poly.type
_entity_poly.pdbx_seq_one_letter_code
_entity_poly.pdbx_strand_id
1 'polypeptide(L)'
;MTSPPPQLRSQVIALYKNLLYMGRDYPKGYAYFRDRLKSVFLKNSGVKDPDQIKVLIGRGEFVIKELEALYMLRKYRALKHRYYEKDEATTSATTSSSDKKAPTKTQ
;
A
#
# COMPACT_ATOMS: atom_id res chain seq x y z
N MET A 1 12.82 36.21 -13.73
CA MET A 1 12.72 35.47 -12.45
C MET A 1 11.24 35.35 -12.09
N THR A 2 10.61 34.24 -12.48
CA THR A 2 9.14 34.08 -12.39
C THR A 2 8.76 33.24 -11.18
N SER A 3 7.82 33.71 -10.37
CA SER A 3 7.24 32.99 -9.23
C SER A 3 6.27 31.91 -9.72
N PRO A 4 6.19 30.73 -9.07
CA PRO A 4 5.20 29.72 -9.42
C PRO A 4 3.76 30.24 -9.17
N PRO A 5 2.80 29.90 -10.05
CA PRO A 5 1.42 30.36 -9.95
C PRO A 5 0.75 29.92 -8.63
N PRO A 6 -0.08 30.75 -7.98
CA PRO A 6 -0.68 30.49 -6.66
C PRO A 6 -1.40 29.15 -6.54
N GLN A 7 -1.95 28.64 -7.65
CA GLN A 7 -2.69 27.38 -7.74
C GLN A 7 -1.79 26.16 -7.52
N LEU A 8 -0.53 26.18 -7.94
CA LEU A 8 0.38 25.04 -7.74
C LEU A 8 0.83 24.93 -6.29
N ARG A 9 1.02 26.06 -5.61
CA ARG A 9 1.42 26.07 -4.20
C ARG A 9 0.34 25.44 -3.31
N SER A 10 -0.93 25.74 -3.55
CA SER A 10 -2.04 25.14 -2.80
C SER A 10 -2.15 23.63 -3.03
N GLN A 11 -1.95 23.17 -4.27
CA GLN A 11 -1.91 21.74 -4.60
C GLN A 11 -0.80 21.00 -3.84
N VAL A 12 0.41 21.55 -3.81
CA VAL A 12 1.55 20.96 -3.08
C VAL A 12 1.24 20.85 -1.58
N ILE A 13 0.62 21.88 -0.99
CA ILE A 13 0.23 21.87 0.43
C ILE A 13 -0.85 20.83 0.70
N ALA A 14 -1.85 20.72 -0.18
CA ALA A 14 -2.90 19.70 -0.06
C ALA A 14 -2.31 18.29 -0.15
N LEU A 15 -1.43 18.05 -1.13
CA LEU A 15 -0.71 16.79 -1.30
C LEU A 15 0.09 16.40 -0.04
N TYR A 16 0.81 17.35 0.55
CA TYR A 16 1.58 17.11 1.79
C TYR A 16 0.68 16.70 2.96
N LYS A 17 -0.46 17.39 3.14
CA LYS A 17 -1.43 17.06 4.20
C LYS A 17 -2.05 15.68 3.97
N ASN A 18 -2.43 15.36 2.74
CA ASN A 18 -3.01 14.06 2.38
C ASN A 18 -2.02 12.93 2.64
N LEU A 19 -0.76 13.07 2.20
CA LEU A 19 0.28 12.08 2.46
C LEU A 19 0.54 11.87 3.95
N LEU A 20 0.55 12.94 4.76
CA LEU A 20 0.67 12.81 6.22
C LEU A 20 -0.50 12.06 6.85
N TYR A 21 -1.72 12.27 6.34
CA TYR A 21 -2.90 11.56 6.83
C TYR A 21 -2.83 10.07 6.51
N MET A 22 -2.53 9.72 5.25
CA MET A 22 -2.46 8.33 4.80
C MET A 22 -1.26 7.56 5.37
N GLY A 23 -0.15 8.26 5.62
CA GLY A 23 1.06 7.67 6.18
C GLY A 23 0.99 7.31 7.66
N ARG A 24 -0.14 7.54 8.36
CA ARG A 24 -0.29 7.19 9.79
C ARG A 24 -0.20 5.70 10.05
N ASP A 25 -0.77 4.91 9.15
CA ASP A 25 -0.81 3.44 9.24
C ASP A 25 0.38 2.78 8.52
N TYR A 26 1.45 3.53 8.27
CA TYR A 26 2.62 2.99 7.57
C TYR A 26 3.28 1.88 8.41
N PRO A 27 3.67 0.73 7.84
CA PRO A 27 4.15 -0.43 8.61
C PRO A 27 5.37 -0.16 9.50
N LYS A 28 6.23 0.80 9.11
CA LYS A 28 7.42 1.21 9.89
C LYS A 28 7.12 2.31 10.91
N GLY A 29 5.86 2.69 11.07
CA GLY A 29 5.40 3.76 11.95
C GLY A 29 5.32 5.13 11.29
N TYR A 30 4.50 6.00 11.89
CA TYR A 30 4.21 7.34 11.39
C TYR A 30 5.43 8.27 11.39
N ALA A 31 6.26 8.24 12.45
CA ALA A 31 7.46 9.08 12.55
C ALA A 31 8.43 8.83 11.39
N TYR A 32 8.69 7.55 11.09
CA TYR A 32 9.55 7.14 9.97
C TYR A 32 9.03 7.67 8.63
N PHE A 33 7.72 7.57 8.39
CA PHE A 33 7.11 8.08 7.17
C PHE A 33 7.18 9.60 7.08
N ARG A 34 6.81 10.29 8.17
CA ARG A 34 6.79 11.75 8.27
C ARG A 34 8.18 12.36 7.99
N ASP A 35 9.23 11.79 8.56
CA ASP A 35 10.58 12.33 8.39
C ASP A 35 11.08 12.19 6.95
N ARG A 36 10.78 11.05 6.30
CA ARG A 36 11.09 10.87 4.87
C ARG A 36 10.26 11.78 3.97
N LEU A 37 8.98 11.92 4.24
CA LEU A 37 8.11 12.84 3.52
C LEU A 37 8.66 14.27 3.61
N LYS A 38 8.96 14.74 4.82
CA LYS A 38 9.55 16.06 5.05
C LYS A 38 10.87 16.24 4.30
N SER A 39 11.76 15.24 4.35
CA SER A 39 13.05 15.28 3.64
C SER A 39 12.86 15.45 2.13
N VAL A 40 11.93 14.74 1.51
CA VAL A 40 11.66 14.82 0.07
C VAL A 40 11.10 16.20 -0.33
N PHE A 41 10.16 16.73 0.45
CA PHE A 41 9.61 18.07 0.19
C PHE A 41 10.65 19.17 0.39
N LEU A 42 11.54 19.02 1.38
CA LEU A 42 12.63 19.96 1.62
C LEU A 42 13.64 19.96 0.46
N LYS A 43 14.00 18.78 -0.06
CA LYS A 43 14.90 18.63 -1.22
C LYS A 43 14.37 19.33 -2.48
N ASN A 44 13.05 19.32 -2.67
CA ASN A 44 12.40 19.94 -3.83
C ASN A 44 11.92 21.38 -3.59
N SER A 45 12.18 21.97 -2.42
CA SER A 45 11.70 23.32 -2.07
C SER A 45 12.22 24.44 -3.00
N GLY A 46 13.37 24.22 -3.63
CA GLY A 46 13.99 25.17 -4.56
C GLY A 46 13.46 25.12 -6.00
N VAL A 47 12.61 24.15 -6.34
CA VAL A 47 12.06 23.99 -7.69
C VAL A 47 11.05 25.10 -7.96
N LYS A 48 11.31 25.93 -8.97
CA LYS A 48 10.45 27.07 -9.36
C LYS A 48 9.77 26.88 -10.71
N ASP A 49 10.23 25.92 -11.50
CA ASP A 49 9.68 25.60 -12.81
C ASP A 49 8.29 24.96 -12.65
N PRO A 50 7.20 25.57 -13.17
CA PRO A 50 5.85 25.06 -13.00
C PRO A 50 5.64 23.66 -13.59
N ASP A 51 6.33 23.30 -14.67
CA ASP A 51 6.15 21.98 -15.29
C ASP A 51 6.83 20.88 -14.48
N GLN A 52 8.01 21.16 -13.92
CA GLN A 52 8.65 20.28 -12.95
C GLN A 52 7.79 20.08 -11.69
N ILE A 53 7.16 21.14 -11.19
CA ILE A 53 6.26 21.06 -10.03
C ILE A 53 5.09 20.11 -10.33
N LYS A 54 4.47 20.20 -11.51
CA LYS A 54 3.39 19.29 -11.92
C LYS A 54 3.85 17.83 -11.97
N VAL A 55 5.04 17.56 -12.51
CA VAL A 55 5.61 16.20 -12.53
C VAL A 55 5.82 15.68 -11.10
N LEU A 56 6.34 16.50 -10.19
CA LEU A 56 6.53 16.12 -8.79
C LEU A 56 5.20 15.88 -8.06
N ILE A 57 4.17 16.68 -8.34
CA ILE A 57 2.81 16.45 -7.82
C ILE A 57 2.29 15.10 -8.31
N GLY A 58 2.40 14.80 -9.61
CA GLY A 58 1.98 13.51 -10.17
C GLY A 58 2.70 12.31 -9.55
N ARG A 59 4.00 12.46 -9.22
CA ARG A 59 4.73 11.43 -8.45
C ARG A 59 4.14 11.25 -7.04
N GLY A 60 3.76 12.33 -6.36
CA GLY A 60 3.12 12.24 -5.06
C GLY A 60 1.74 11.57 -5.11
N GLU A 61 0.96 11.81 -6.15
CA GLU A 61 -0.32 11.13 -6.38
C GLU A 61 -0.15 9.63 -6.64
N PHE A 62 0.94 9.23 -7.30
CA PHE A 62 1.28 7.81 -7.43
C PHE A 62 1.55 7.16 -6.07
N VAL A 63 2.31 7.84 -5.20
CA VAL A 63 2.59 7.35 -3.83
C VAL A 63 1.31 7.20 -3.01
N ILE A 64 0.32 8.08 -3.20
CA ILE A 64 -1.01 7.93 -2.58
C ILE A 64 -1.64 6.59 -2.96
N LYS A 65 -1.66 6.25 -4.26
CA LYS A 65 -2.21 4.97 -4.74
C LYS A 65 -1.46 3.76 -4.20
N GLU A 66 -0.14 3.85 -4.05
CA GLU A 66 0.66 2.80 -3.42
C GLU A 66 0.27 2.58 -1.94
N LEU A 67 0.04 3.66 -1.20
CA LEU A 67 -0.42 3.58 0.19
C LEU A 67 -1.82 2.97 0.30
N GLU A 68 -2.74 3.31 -0.62
CA GLU A 68 -4.07 2.68 -0.69
C GLU A 68 -3.96 1.19 -0.98
N ALA A 69 -3.14 0.79 -1.95
CA ALA A 69 -2.91 -0.61 -2.29
C ALA A 69 -2.34 -1.39 -1.09
N LEU A 70 -1.38 -0.80 -0.37
CA LEU A 70 -0.80 -1.37 0.84
C LEU A 70 -1.87 -1.56 1.94
N TYR A 71 -2.73 -0.56 2.13
CA TYR A 71 -3.84 -0.62 3.08
C TYR A 71 -4.83 -1.75 2.73
N MET A 72 -5.24 -1.85 1.46
CA MET A 72 -6.15 -2.90 0.99
C MET A 72 -5.54 -4.29 1.13
N LEU A 73 -4.25 -4.45 0.81
CA LEU A 73 -3.53 -5.71 0.99
C LEU A 73 -3.49 -6.15 2.45
N ARG A 74 -3.22 -5.22 3.38
CA ARG A 74 -3.25 -5.51 4.81
C ARG A 74 -4.64 -5.96 5.27
N LYS A 75 -5.70 -5.28 4.83
CA LYS A 75 -7.09 -5.65 5.14
C LYS A 75 -7.42 -7.04 4.59
N TYR A 76 -7.04 -7.33 3.35
CA TYR A 76 -7.23 -8.65 2.74
C TYR A 76 -6.49 -9.75 3.50
N ARG A 77 -5.23 -9.54 3.88
CA ARG A 77 -4.46 -10.53 4.68
C ARG A 77 -5.15 -10.85 6.01
N ALA A 78 -5.64 -9.82 6.72
CA ALA A 78 -6.37 -10.01 7.97
C ALA A 78 -7.70 -10.76 7.78
N LEU A 79 -8.43 -10.47 6.70
CA LEU A 79 -9.66 -11.18 6.34
C LEU A 79 -9.37 -12.65 6.00
N LYS A 80 -8.37 -12.89 5.14
CA LYS A 80 -7.98 -14.23 4.72
C LYS A 80 -7.64 -15.13 5.91
N HIS A 81 -6.85 -14.61 6.84
CA HIS A 81 -6.45 -15.33 8.05
C HIS A 81 -7.64 -15.70 8.94
N ARG A 82 -8.67 -14.85 9.02
CA ARG A 82 -9.82 -15.10 9.90
C ARG A 82 -10.80 -16.13 9.34
N TYR A 83 -10.98 -16.14 8.02
CA TYR A 83 -12.04 -16.94 7.39
C TYR A 83 -11.52 -18.21 6.70
N TYR A 84 -10.32 -18.21 6.11
CA TYR A 84 -9.87 -19.31 5.25
C TYR A 84 -8.83 -20.23 5.89
N GLU A 85 -8.05 -19.77 6.88
CA GLU A 85 -7.02 -20.61 7.52
C GLU A 85 -7.62 -21.76 8.36
N LYS A 86 -8.87 -21.62 8.83
CA LYS A 86 -9.59 -22.71 9.53
C LYS A 86 -10.03 -23.83 8.59
N ASP A 87 -10.39 -23.50 7.35
CA ASP A 87 -10.99 -24.46 6.40
C ASP A 87 -9.92 -25.33 5.70
N GLU A 88 -8.71 -24.78 5.51
CA GLU A 88 -7.55 -25.47 4.92
C GLU A 88 -6.95 -26.52 5.89
N ALA A 89 -7.00 -26.25 7.20
CA ALA A 89 -6.53 -27.18 8.23
C ALA A 89 -7.38 -28.46 8.32
N THR A 90 -8.67 -28.37 8.01
CA THR A 90 -9.59 -29.53 7.95
C THR A 90 -9.50 -30.31 6.64
N THR A 91 -9.14 -29.64 5.54
CA THR A 91 -9.08 -30.27 4.21
C THR A 91 -7.80 -31.09 4.04
N SER A 92 -6.66 -30.61 4.57
CA SER A 92 -5.37 -31.33 4.51
C SER A 92 -5.30 -32.60 5.37
N ALA A 93 -6.11 -32.72 6.43
CA ALA A 93 -6.16 -33.92 7.27
C ALA A 93 -6.99 -35.08 6.66
N THR A 94 -7.83 -34.82 5.65
CA THR A 94 -8.72 -35.84 5.06
C THR A 94 -8.12 -36.53 3.83
N THR A 95 -7.14 -35.92 3.15
CA THR A 95 -6.51 -36.50 1.95
C THR A 95 -5.45 -37.56 2.25
N SER A 96 -5.05 -37.77 3.52
CA SER A 96 -4.08 -38.80 3.93
C SER A 96 -4.71 -40.13 4.42
N SER A 97 -6.02 -40.34 4.27
CA SER A 97 -6.71 -41.56 4.73
C SER A 97 -7.58 -42.25 3.67
N SER A 98 -7.25 -42.11 2.38
CA SER A 98 -7.89 -42.90 1.33
C SER A 98 -6.88 -43.32 0.28
N ASP A 99 -6.02 -44.29 0.62
CA ASP A 99 -5.44 -45.13 -0.42
C ASP A 99 -5.11 -46.54 0.08
N LYS A 100 -5.58 -47.52 -0.71
CA LYS A 100 -5.36 -48.97 -0.69
C LYS A 100 -6.17 -49.84 0.28
N LYS A 101 -7.42 -50.11 -0.10
CA LYS A 101 -7.89 -51.51 -0.09
C LYS A 101 -8.69 -51.81 -1.35
N ALA A 102 -8.00 -52.43 -2.32
CA ALA A 102 -8.61 -52.98 -3.51
C ALA A 102 -9.58 -54.11 -3.15
N PRO A 103 -10.77 -54.22 -3.77
CA PRO A 103 -11.53 -55.46 -3.74
C PRO A 103 -11.03 -56.37 -4.87
N THR A 104 -10.41 -57.48 -4.47
CA THR A 104 -10.28 -58.70 -5.27
C THR A 104 -11.64 -59.09 -5.84
N LYS A 105 -11.75 -59.14 -7.18
CA LYS A 105 -12.90 -59.70 -7.87
C LYS A 105 -12.67 -61.21 -8.04
N THR A 106 -13.52 -62.00 -7.41
CA THR A 106 -13.58 -63.46 -7.54
C THR A 106 -14.95 -63.82 -8.09
N GLN A 107 -14.91 -64.66 -9.14
CA GLN A 107 -15.97 -65.24 -9.97
C GLN A 107 -16.50 -64.37 -11.10
#